data_AF-A0A9W6FI63-F1
#
_entry.id   AF-A0A9W6FI63-F1
#
_cell.length_a   1.000
_cell.length_b   1.000
_cell.length_c   1.000
_cell.angle_alpha   90.00
_cell.angle_beta   90.00
_cell.angle_gamma   90.00
#
_symmetry.space_group_name_H-M   'P 1'
#
loop_
_entity.id
_entity.type
_entity.pdbx_description
1 polymer ?
#
loop_
_entity_poly.entity_id
_entity_poly.type
_entity_poly.pdbx_seq_one_letter_code
_entity_poly.pdbx_strand_id
1 'polypeptide(L)'
;MGKKNPYVFTIGFDKKNPEHLEVVEILNGTEKKAALIAEAILQYTGKKSGGDTGVSQENIQAMVRLLVRQEMQRITAQTPASDAGTSTSQQRQPEADKQSTEAVIEDLNEEGPPIDKRTMQDIADAMAAFRNM
;
A
#
# COMPACT_ATOMS: atom_id res chain seq x y z
N MET A 1 -35.66 -37.39 -28.51
CA MET A 1 -35.45 -36.57 -27.30
C MET A 1 -35.01 -35.17 -27.73
N GLY A 2 -35.73 -34.12 -27.33
CA GLY A 2 -35.38 -32.74 -27.71
C GLY A 2 -34.07 -32.29 -27.04
N LYS A 3 -33.20 -31.62 -27.80
CA LYS A 3 -31.94 -31.07 -27.28
C LYS A 3 -32.27 -29.99 -26.24
N LYS A 4 -31.91 -30.22 -24.97
CA LYS A 4 -32.06 -29.21 -23.91
C LYS A 4 -31.12 -28.04 -24.21
N ASN A 5 -31.60 -26.81 -24.02
CA ASN A 5 -30.77 -25.62 -24.16
C ASN A 5 -29.75 -25.58 -23.00
N PRO A 6 -28.43 -25.61 -23.25
CA PRO A 6 -27.43 -25.60 -22.19
C PRO A 6 -27.37 -24.26 -21.43
N TYR A 7 -27.93 -23.18 -21.98
CA TYR A 7 -27.94 -21.85 -21.36
C TYR A 7 -29.15 -21.62 -20.43
N VAL A 8 -30.00 -22.62 -20.25
CA VAL A 8 -31.19 -22.54 -19.39
C VAL A 8 -31.12 -23.65 -18.36
N PHE A 9 -30.92 -23.28 -17.10
CA PHE A 9 -30.93 -24.20 -15.96
C PHE A 9 -31.60 -23.54 -14.76
N THR A 10 -32.11 -24.37 -13.85
CA THR A 10 -32.77 -23.95 -12.62
C THR A 10 -31.81 -24.16 -11.44
N ILE A 11 -31.68 -23.15 -10.58
CA ILE A 11 -30.88 -23.22 -9.36
C ILE A 11 -31.84 -23.34 -8.18
N GLY A 12 -31.67 -24.37 -7.34
CA GLY A 12 -32.45 -24.57 -6.13
C GLY A 12 -31.69 -24.05 -4.90
N PHE A 13 -32.29 -23.14 -4.15
CA PHE A 13 -31.74 -22.63 -2.89
C PHE A 13 -32.35 -23.34 -1.69
N ASP A 14 -31.52 -23.82 -0.75
CA ASP A 14 -31.98 -24.36 0.53
C ASP A 14 -32.47 -23.24 1.46
N LYS A 15 -33.73 -23.34 1.89
CA LYS A 15 -34.37 -22.39 2.81
C LYS A 15 -33.83 -22.43 4.23
N LYS A 16 -33.08 -23.48 4.60
CA LYS A 16 -32.49 -23.64 5.93
C LYS A 16 -31.06 -23.09 6.01
N ASN A 17 -30.42 -22.83 4.87
CA ASN A 17 -29.08 -22.25 4.84
C ASN A 17 -29.18 -20.71 4.84
N PRO A 18 -28.63 -20.01 5.85
CA PRO A 18 -28.69 -18.55 5.92
C PRO A 18 -28.00 -17.87 4.73
N GLU A 19 -26.90 -18.41 4.21
CA GLU A 19 -26.20 -17.86 3.05
C GLU A 19 -27.06 -17.92 1.79
N HIS A 20 -27.84 -19.00 1.64
CA HIS A 20 -28.76 -19.13 0.52
C HIS A 20 -29.92 -18.14 0.63
N LEU A 21 -30.41 -17.86 1.84
CA LEU A 21 -31.47 -16.86 2.06
C LEU A 21 -30.97 -15.45 1.67
N GLU A 22 -29.76 -15.09 2.09
CA GLU A 22 -29.14 -13.82 1.75
C GLU A 22 -28.94 -13.67 0.23
N VAL A 23 -28.38 -14.70 -0.43
CA VAL A 23 -28.21 -14.69 -1.89
C VAL A 23 -29.56 -14.58 -2.61
N VAL A 24 -30.60 -15.26 -2.13
CA VAL A 24 -31.95 -15.16 -2.71
C VAL A 24 -32.51 -13.75 -2.59
N GLU A 25 -32.33 -13.10 -1.44
CA GLU A 25 -32.76 -11.70 -1.22
C GLU A 25 -32.06 -10.75 -2.20
N ILE A 26 -30.73 -10.84 -2.30
CA ILE A 26 -29.92 -10.01 -3.22
C ILE A 26 -30.37 -10.22 -4.67
N LEU A 27 -30.51 -11.49 -5.09
CA LEU A 27 -30.94 -11.80 -6.45
C LEU A 27 -32.36 -11.31 -6.71
N ASN A 28 -33.27 -11.41 -5.74
CA ASN A 28 -34.65 -10.94 -5.87
C ASN A 28 -34.79 -9.41 -5.92
N GLY A 29 -33.88 -8.68 -5.27
CA GLY A 29 -33.80 -7.21 -5.38
C GLY A 29 -33.18 -6.71 -6.70
N THR A 30 -32.61 -7.59 -7.52
CA THR A 30 -31.84 -7.20 -8.71
C THR A 30 -32.53 -7.59 -10.01
N GLU A 31 -32.65 -6.65 -10.96
CA GLU A 31 -33.23 -6.91 -12.29
C GLU A 31 -32.32 -7.78 -13.17
N LYS A 32 -31.00 -7.61 -13.07
CA LYS A 32 -29.99 -8.28 -13.91
C LYS A 32 -29.34 -9.49 -13.22
N LYS A 33 -30.14 -10.43 -12.70
CA LYS A 33 -29.69 -11.63 -11.97
C LYS A 33 -28.59 -12.41 -12.69
N ALA A 34 -28.79 -12.70 -13.98
CA ALA A 34 -27.85 -13.50 -14.76
C ALA A 34 -26.48 -12.81 -14.90
N ALA A 35 -26.46 -11.49 -15.07
CA ALA A 35 -25.21 -10.72 -15.16
C ALA A 35 -24.48 -10.73 -13.82
N LEU A 36 -25.19 -10.53 -12.71
CA LEU A 36 -24.62 -10.57 -11.37
C LEU A 36 -24.02 -11.95 -11.05
N ILE A 37 -24.74 -13.04 -11.34
CA ILE A 37 -24.26 -14.42 -11.13
C ILE A 37 -23.01 -14.67 -11.99
N ALA A 38 -23.04 -14.30 -13.27
CA ALA A 38 -21.89 -14.48 -14.16
C ALA A 38 -20.66 -13.70 -13.67
N GLU A 39 -20.86 -12.45 -13.27
CA GLU A 39 -19.80 -11.60 -12.74
C GLU A 39 -19.20 -12.19 -11.46
N ALA A 40 -20.03 -12.57 -10.49
CA ALA A 40 -19.58 -13.15 -9.23
C ALA A 40 -18.77 -14.44 -9.46
N ILE A 41 -19.21 -15.32 -10.36
CA ILE A 41 -18.48 -16.55 -10.70
C ILE A 41 -17.15 -16.24 -11.38
N LEU A 42 -17.13 -15.29 -12.32
CA LEU A 42 -15.90 -14.92 -13.02
C LEU A 42 -14.88 -14.28 -12.06
N GLN A 43 -15.33 -13.46 -11.12
CA GLN A 43 -14.47 -12.90 -10.06
C GLN A 43 -13.96 -13.99 -9.12
N TYR A 44 -14.84 -14.84 -8.59
CA TYR A 44 -14.49 -15.94 -7.68
C TYR A 44 -13.48 -16.92 -8.29
N THR A 45 -13.62 -17.21 -9.58
CA THR A 45 -12.70 -18.10 -10.31
C THR A 45 -11.42 -17.40 -10.80
N GLY A 46 -11.26 -16.10 -10.52
CA GLY A 46 -10.12 -15.30 -10.98
C GLY A 46 -10.07 -15.07 -12.49
N LYS A 47 -11.13 -15.42 -13.23
CA LYS A 47 -11.24 -15.23 -14.68
C LYS A 47 -11.61 -13.80 -15.07
N LYS A 48 -12.11 -13.03 -14.10
CA LYS A 48 -12.25 -11.57 -14.17
C LYS A 48 -11.41 -11.02 -13.03
N SER A 49 -10.30 -10.34 -13.35
CA SER A 49 -9.60 -9.55 -12.35
C SER A 49 -10.59 -8.52 -11.83
N GLY A 50 -10.78 -8.45 -10.52
CA GLY A 50 -11.63 -7.44 -9.89
C GLY A 50 -11.31 -6.09 -10.54
N GLY A 51 -12.34 -5.44 -11.09
CA GLY A 51 -12.17 -4.07 -11.54
C GLY A 51 -11.60 -3.30 -10.36
N ASP A 52 -10.44 -2.69 -10.58
CA ASP A 52 -9.67 -1.86 -9.64
C ASP A 52 -10.22 -1.92 -8.22
N THR A 53 -9.70 -2.82 -7.37
CA THR A 53 -10.10 -2.96 -5.96
C THR A 53 -9.78 -1.69 -5.13
N GLY A 54 -9.57 -0.54 -5.78
CA GLY A 54 -9.08 0.72 -5.22
C GLY A 54 -7.63 0.63 -4.73
N VAL A 55 -7.03 -0.56 -4.84
CA VAL A 55 -5.70 -0.87 -4.34
C VAL A 55 -4.86 -1.25 -5.55
N SER A 56 -4.27 -0.23 -6.17
CA SER A 56 -3.31 -0.44 -7.25
C SER A 56 -2.09 -1.19 -6.71
N GLN A 57 -1.46 -1.97 -7.58
CA GLN A 57 -0.18 -2.61 -7.26
C GLN A 57 0.87 -1.60 -6.80
N GLU A 58 0.82 -0.39 -7.35
CA GLU A 58 1.68 0.74 -6.98
C GLU A 58 1.45 1.18 -5.53
N ASN A 59 0.19 1.29 -5.08
CA ASN A 59 -0.15 1.62 -3.70
C ASN A 59 0.35 0.54 -2.72
N ILE A 60 0.22 -0.74 -3.11
CA ILE A 60 0.78 -1.86 -2.32
C ILE A 60 2.30 -1.75 -2.24
N GLN A 61 2.97 -1.50 -3.37
CA GLN A 61 4.41 -1.40 -3.41
C GLN A 61 4.93 -0.22 -2.57
N ALA A 62 4.25 0.93 -2.62
CA ALA A 62 4.54 2.09 -1.78
C ALA A 62 4.40 1.75 -0.29
N MET A 63 3.32 1.07 0.09
CA MET A 63 3.09 0.63 1.47
C MET A 63 4.17 -0.34 1.95
N VAL A 64 4.53 -1.34 1.14
CA VAL A 64 5.60 -2.30 1.47
C VAL A 64 6.94 -1.59 1.66
N ARG A 65 7.32 -0.66 0.77
CA ARG A 65 8.55 0.13 0.92
C ARG A 65 8.57 0.93 2.22
N LEU A 66 7.44 1.53 2.60
CA LEU A 66 7.31 2.29 3.84
C LEU A 66 7.50 1.38 5.07
N LEU A 67 6.81 0.23 5.10
CA LEU A 67 6.93 -0.76 6.18
C LEU A 67 8.37 -1.27 6.34
N VAL A 68 9.04 -1.58 5.23
CA VAL A 68 10.45 -2.03 5.25
C VAL A 68 11.38 -0.94 5.78
N ARG A 69 11.20 0.33 5.34
CA ARG A 69 12.01 1.45 5.83
C ARG A 69 11.81 1.66 7.34
N GLN A 70 10.57 1.60 7.83
CA GLN A 70 10.28 1.73 9.26
C GLN A 70 10.93 0.60 10.07
N GLU A 71 10.90 -0.63 9.57
CA GLU A 71 11.49 -1.78 10.27
C GLU A 71 13.01 -1.70 10.32
N MET A 72 13.65 -1.28 9.22
CA MET A 72 15.11 -1.04 9.20
C MET A 72 15.53 0.03 10.22
N GLN A 73 14.77 1.12 10.34
CA GLN A 73 15.03 2.19 11.32
C GLN A 73 14.89 1.70 12.76
N ARG A 74 13.90 0.84 13.04
CA ARG A 74 13.73 0.22 14.37
C ARG A 74 14.94 -0.61 14.77
N ILE A 75 15.48 -1.44 13.88
CA ILE A 75 16.64 -2.30 14.18
C ILE A 75 17.86 -1.44 14.51
N THR A 76 18.12 -0.40 13.73
CA THR A 76 19.26 0.51 13.98
C THR A 76 19.13 1.31 15.28
N ALA A 77 17.90 1.62 15.71
CA ALA A 77 17.65 2.33 16.97
C ALA A 77 17.75 1.43 18.21
N GLN A 78 17.72 0.10 18.04
CA GLN A 78 17.74 -0.87 19.13
C GLN A 78 19.11 -1.50 19.41
N THR A 79 20.15 -1.20 18.63
CA THR A 79 21.55 -1.49 18.98
C THR A 79 22.16 -0.31 19.75
N PRO A 80 22.29 -0.37 21.08
CA PRO A 80 23.14 0.58 21.78
C PRO A 80 24.60 0.27 21.44
N ALA A 81 25.32 1.28 20.97
CA ALA A 81 26.76 1.28 20.97
C ALA A 81 27.24 1.09 22.41
N SER A 82 27.73 -0.10 22.73
CA SER A 82 28.49 -0.38 23.92
C SER A 82 29.62 -1.32 23.51
N ASP A 83 30.83 -0.96 23.97
CA ASP A 83 32.14 -1.60 23.81
C ASP A 83 32.91 -1.22 22.52
N ALA A 84 34.16 -0.74 22.53
CA ALA A 84 35.16 -0.59 23.58
C ALA A 84 36.14 0.54 23.21
N GLY A 85 36.69 1.23 24.21
CA GLY A 85 37.85 2.12 24.04
C GLY A 85 39.19 1.36 24.04
N THR A 86 40.24 2.06 23.59
CA THR A 86 41.65 2.01 24.05
C THR A 86 42.72 1.85 22.94
N SER A 87 43.53 2.91 22.82
CA SER A 87 44.96 2.97 22.45
C SER A 87 45.43 2.91 20.98
N THR A 88 45.81 4.10 20.49
CA THR A 88 47.16 4.50 20.03
C THR A 88 48.09 3.41 19.49
N SER A 89 48.47 3.50 18.21
CA SER A 89 49.86 3.76 17.75
C SER A 89 50.00 3.70 16.22
N GLN A 90 50.28 4.87 15.64
CA GLN A 90 51.29 5.16 14.59
C GLN A 90 51.45 4.25 13.36
N GLN A 91 51.53 4.93 12.20
CA GLN A 91 52.64 4.83 11.21
C GLN A 91 52.30 4.26 9.81
N ARG A 92 51.87 5.14 8.88
CA ARG A 92 52.73 5.66 7.77
C ARG A 92 51.90 6.41 6.71
N GLN A 93 52.20 7.71 6.55
CA GLN A 93 52.18 8.40 5.24
C GLN A 93 53.47 8.05 4.46
N PRO A 94 53.49 8.19 3.12
CA PRO A 94 53.79 9.48 2.44
C PRO A 94 52.74 9.82 1.36
N GLU A 95 52.18 11.02 1.30
CA GLU A 95 52.66 12.27 0.66
C GLU A 95 52.51 12.33 -0.88
N ALA A 96 52.09 13.52 -1.37
CA ALA A 96 51.78 13.98 -2.73
C ALA A 96 50.29 13.79 -3.16
N ASP A 97 49.47 14.80 -3.48
CA ASP A 97 49.66 16.21 -3.75
C ASP A 97 48.40 17.01 -3.38
N LYS A 98 48.58 18.27 -2.98
CA LYS A 98 47.52 19.25 -2.75
C LYS A 98 47.04 19.79 -4.11
N GLN A 99 45.75 19.72 -4.43
CA GLN A 99 45.00 20.88 -4.94
C GLN A 99 43.47 20.64 -5.00
N SER A 100 42.73 21.51 -4.31
CA SER A 100 41.42 22.07 -4.70
C SER A 100 40.14 21.21 -4.73
N THR A 101 39.26 21.56 -3.77
CA THR A 101 37.82 21.90 -3.91
C THR A 101 36.89 20.81 -4.49
N GLU A 102 36.06 20.20 -3.65
CA GLU A 102 34.67 20.65 -3.41
C GLU A 102 33.77 20.46 -4.64
N ALA A 103 33.01 19.35 -4.66
CA ALA A 103 31.68 19.21 -5.26
C ALA A 103 31.38 17.72 -5.45
N VAL A 104 30.56 17.12 -4.58
CA VAL A 104 29.33 16.38 -4.95
C VAL A 104 28.48 16.36 -3.67
N ILE A 105 27.97 17.53 -3.27
CA ILE A 105 26.71 17.61 -2.54
C ILE A 105 25.69 17.62 -3.68
N GLU A 106 25.13 16.47 -4.02
CA GLU A 106 23.94 16.41 -4.89
C GLU A 106 22.78 17.01 -4.10
N ASP A 107 22.66 18.32 -4.27
CA ASP A 107 21.44 19.06 -4.56
C ASP A 107 20.15 18.49 -3.93
N LEU A 108 19.93 18.84 -2.67
CA LEU A 108 18.61 18.81 -2.03
C LEU A 108 18.06 20.24 -1.90
N ASN A 109 18.26 21.08 -2.93
CA ASN A 109 17.59 22.37 -3.06
C ASN A 109 16.41 22.30 -4.05
N GLU A 110 15.56 21.26 -3.92
CA GLU A 110 14.19 21.42 -4.39
C GLU A 110 13.41 22.15 -3.30
N GLU A 111 13.53 23.47 -3.30
CA GLU A 111 12.52 24.36 -2.72
C GLU A 111 11.22 24.05 -3.46
N GLY A 112 10.43 23.14 -2.90
CA GLY A 112 9.10 22.82 -3.39
C GLY A 112 8.30 24.12 -3.57
N PRO A 113 7.33 24.14 -4.50
CA PRO A 113 6.57 25.34 -4.82
C PRO A 113 6.07 26.02 -3.54
N PRO A 114 6.12 27.37 -3.47
CA PRO A 114 5.84 28.09 -2.24
C PRO A 114 4.48 27.66 -1.71
N ILE A 115 4.48 27.02 -0.53
CA ILE A 115 3.25 26.57 0.12
C ILE A 115 2.40 27.80 0.38
N ASP A 116 1.19 27.82 -0.17
CA ASP A 116 0.30 28.95 0.01
C ASP A 116 -0.14 29.04 1.49
N LYS A 117 -0.43 30.26 1.95
CA LYS A 117 -0.76 30.54 3.35
C LYS A 117 -1.96 29.75 3.85
N ARG A 118 -2.90 29.37 2.97
CA ARG A 118 -4.08 28.60 3.32
C ARG A 118 -3.72 27.15 3.59
N THR A 119 -2.91 26.54 2.71
CA THR A 119 -2.38 25.19 2.95
C THR A 119 -1.57 25.11 4.24
N MET A 120 -0.75 26.13 4.54
CA MET A 120 0.00 26.17 5.81
C MET A 120 -0.91 26.24 7.04
N GLN A 121 -2.03 26.98 6.96
CA GLN A 121 -3.00 27.06 8.04
C GLN A 121 -3.76 25.75 8.24
N ASP A 122 -4.18 25.10 7.15
CA ASP A 122 -4.90 23.82 7.21
C ASP A 122 -4.02 22.71 7.84
N ILE A 123 -2.71 22.72 7.54
CA ILE A 123 -1.73 21.82 8.17
C ILE A 123 -1.61 22.09 9.68
N ALA A 124 -1.55 23.37 10.08
CA ALA A 124 -1.45 23.74 11.49
C ALA A 124 -2.69 23.34 12.29
N ASP A 125 -3.88 23.56 11.72
CA ASP A 125 -5.16 23.21 12.35
C ASP A 125 -5.32 21.69 12.50
N ALA A 126 -4.94 20.93 11.46
CA ALA A 126 -4.94 19.47 11.53
C ALA A 126 -4.01 18.94 12.64
N MET A 127 -2.79 19.48 12.73
CA MET A 127 -1.82 19.12 13.78
C MET A 127 -2.33 19.49 15.19
N ALA A 128 -3.03 20.62 15.33
CA ALA A 128 -3.61 21.05 16.61
C ALA A 128 -4.75 20.12 17.06
N ALA A 129 -5.57 19.62 16.13
CA ALA A 129 -6.65 18.69 16.44
C ALA A 129 -6.14 17.37 17.06
N PHE A 130 -5.02 16.85 16.57
CA PHE A 130 -4.40 15.63 17.11
C PHE A 130 -3.78 15.83 18.50
N ARG A 131 -3.35 17.05 18.85
CA ARG A 131 -2.72 17.34 20.14
C ARG A 131 -3.73 17.42 21.30
N ASN A 132 -5.01 17.63 21.00
CA ASN A 132 -6.08 17.79 21.99
C ASN A 132 -6.95 16.51 22.16
N MET A 133 -6.50 15.36 21.66
CA MET A 133 -7.03 14.02 21.98
C MET A 133 -6.13 13.32 23.00
#